data_AF-A0A2P4P4D3-F1
#
_entry.id   AF-A0A2P4P4D3-F1
#
_cell.length_a   1.000
_cell.length_b   1.000
_cell.length_c   1.000
_cell.angle_alpha   90.00
_cell.angle_beta   90.00
_cell.angle_gamma   90.00
#
_symmetry.space_group_name_H-M   'P 1'
#
loop_
_entity.id
_entity.type
_entity.pdbx_description
1 polymer ?
#
loop_
_entity_poly.entity_id
_entity_poly.type
_entity_poly.pdbx_seq_one_letter_code
_entity_poly.pdbx_strand_id
1 'polypeptide(L)'
;MCASTYPTISAVYLMYNLLMGHAEKKMNKNKTSNNIALAANAAWNKLYEYYNKASEETHYIATILDPRWKIKYFKDWEDGENGDDNLYYKNAKEIYFNSTPEPGTINVLEWWKGHKSNYPTLAKMARNYLSIPATSAPVERLFSESGNLITPERNRLRSDIIRAIMCLRSWLTIPNITNQ
;
A
#
# COMPACT_ATOMS: atom_id res chain seq x y z
N MET A 1 9.06 -1.16 4.73
CA MET A 1 8.00 -1.12 3.71
C MET A 1 7.58 -2.49 3.18
N CYS A 2 8.41 -3.54 3.25
CA CYS A 2 7.98 -4.88 2.86
C CYS A 2 7.45 -5.67 4.07
N ALA A 3 6.21 -5.40 4.47
CA ALA A 3 5.52 -6.16 5.50
C ALA A 3 4.30 -6.86 4.88
N SER A 4 4.15 -8.16 5.13
CA SER A 4 2.96 -8.95 4.79
C SER A 4 1.82 -8.78 5.80
N THR A 5 2.07 -8.06 6.90
CA THR A 5 1.20 -8.02 8.09
C THR A 5 0.39 -6.73 8.22
N TYR A 6 0.75 -5.68 7.47
CA TYR A 6 0.09 -4.38 7.52
C TYR A 6 -0.11 -3.81 6.10
N PRO A 7 -1.17 -3.02 5.85
CA PRO A 7 -1.34 -2.33 4.58
C PRO A 7 -0.15 -1.45 4.24
N THR A 8 0.44 -1.66 3.07
CA THR A 8 1.64 -0.93 2.61
C THR A 8 1.35 -0.05 1.40
N ILE A 9 0.35 -0.42 0.59
CA ILE A 9 -0.01 0.29 -0.64
C ILE A 9 -0.52 1.72 -0.40
N SER A 10 -1.21 1.97 0.71
CA SER A 10 -1.68 3.32 1.09
C SER A 10 -0.55 4.30 1.40
N ALA A 11 0.66 3.81 1.67
CA ALA A 11 1.82 4.66 1.95
C ALA A 11 2.61 5.03 0.69
N VAL A 12 2.40 4.34 -0.44
CA VAL A 12 3.21 4.50 -1.67
C VAL A 12 3.17 5.95 -2.16
N TYR A 13 1.97 6.51 -2.30
CA TYR A 13 1.77 7.88 -2.73
C TYR A 13 2.42 8.90 -1.79
N LEU A 14 2.29 8.67 -0.47
CA LEU A 14 2.91 9.51 0.56
C LEU A 14 4.44 9.52 0.43
N MET A 15 5.03 8.36 0.14
CA MET A 15 6.48 8.23 0.03
C MET A 15 7.02 8.93 -1.21
N TYR A 16 6.33 8.84 -2.35
CA TYR A 16 6.70 9.63 -3.53
C TYR A 16 6.70 11.12 -3.22
N ASN A 17 5.62 11.64 -2.63
CA ASN A 17 5.53 13.06 -2.28
C ASN A 17 6.63 13.50 -1.30
N LEU A 18 6.94 12.68 -0.30
CA LEU A 18 8.03 12.94 0.64
C LEU A 18 9.40 12.96 -0.04
N LEU A 19 9.67 11.99 -0.92
CA LEU A 19 10.95 11.87 -1.63
C LEU A 19 11.14 12.99 -2.66
N MET A 20 10.11 13.31 -3.44
CA MET A 20 10.14 14.42 -4.40
C MET A 20 10.40 15.75 -3.67
N GLY A 21 9.66 16.03 -2.59
CA GLY A 21 9.89 17.24 -1.79
C GLY A 21 11.28 17.28 -1.12
N HIS A 22 11.86 16.13 -0.77
CA HIS A 22 13.24 16.08 -0.28
C HIS A 22 14.27 16.36 -1.38
N ALA A 23 14.06 15.81 -2.58
CA ALA A 23 14.91 16.05 -3.75
C ALA A 23 14.89 17.53 -4.16
N GLU A 24 13.72 18.16 -4.21
CA GLU A 24 13.55 19.59 -4.49
C GLU A 24 14.29 20.47 -3.48
N LYS A 25 14.15 20.18 -2.18
CA LYS A 25 14.87 20.91 -1.12
C LYS A 25 16.39 20.81 -1.31
N LYS A 26 16.91 19.65 -1.69
CA LYS A 26 18.34 19.46 -1.95
C LYS A 26 18.80 20.19 -3.21
N MET A 27 18.00 20.22 -4.28
CA MET A 27 18.28 21.02 -5.47
C MET A 27 18.36 22.51 -5.13
N ASN A 28 17.42 23.02 -4.35
CA ASN A 28 17.35 24.43 -3.98
C ASN A 28 18.49 24.86 -3.03
N LYS A 29 18.93 23.97 -2.13
CA LYS A 29 20.01 24.25 -1.16
C LYS A 29 21.41 24.21 -1.77
N ASN A 30 21.63 23.41 -2.82
CA ASN A 30 22.94 23.14 -3.40
C ASN A 30 23.12 23.75 -4.80
N LYS A 31 22.53 24.92 -5.06
CA LYS A 31 22.68 25.66 -6.34
C LYS A 31 24.14 25.88 -6.76
N THR A 32 25.09 25.86 -5.82
CA THR A 32 26.52 26.09 -6.05
C THR A 32 27.32 24.82 -6.43
N SER A 33 26.83 23.61 -6.11
CA SER A 33 27.55 22.35 -6.38
C SER A 33 26.86 21.54 -7.47
N ASN A 34 27.43 21.57 -8.68
CA ASN A 34 26.83 21.00 -9.88
C ASN A 34 26.43 19.52 -9.69
N ASN A 35 27.30 18.70 -9.09
CA ASN A 35 27.09 17.25 -9.02
C ASN A 35 25.90 16.83 -8.13
N ILE A 36 25.71 17.46 -6.97
CA ILE A 36 24.61 17.10 -6.06
C ILE A 36 23.26 17.60 -6.61
N ALA A 37 23.24 18.79 -7.20
CA ALA A 37 22.05 19.33 -7.84
C ALA A 37 21.65 18.49 -9.06
N LEU A 38 22.61 18.07 -9.90
CA LEU A 38 22.38 17.17 -11.04
C LEU A 38 21.84 15.81 -10.59
N ALA A 39 22.45 15.20 -9.56
CA ALA A 39 21.99 13.92 -9.03
C ALA A 39 20.57 14.02 -8.44
N ALA A 40 20.28 15.10 -7.71
CA ALA A 40 18.95 15.34 -7.16
C ALA A 40 17.90 15.59 -8.26
N ASN A 41 18.26 16.30 -9.33
CA ASN A 41 17.39 16.48 -10.50
C ASN A 41 17.09 15.16 -11.23
N ALA A 42 18.12 14.34 -11.45
CA ALA A 42 17.94 13.01 -12.05
C ALA A 42 17.05 12.12 -11.16
N ALA A 43 17.25 12.14 -9.84
CA ALA A 43 16.41 11.42 -8.89
C ALA A 43 14.96 11.91 -8.91
N TRP A 44 14.74 13.23 -8.93
CA TRP A 44 13.40 13.81 -9.01
C TRP A 44 12.69 13.41 -10.30
N ASN A 45 13.35 13.52 -11.46
CA ASN A 45 12.78 13.12 -12.75
C ASN A 45 12.40 11.64 -12.77
N LYS A 46 13.23 10.78 -12.17
CA LYS A 46 12.92 9.35 -12.08
C LYS A 46 11.76 9.07 -11.14
N LEU A 47 11.69 9.76 -10.00
CA LEU A 47 10.56 9.68 -9.07
C LEU A 47 9.27 10.13 -9.74
N TYR A 48 9.30 11.23 -10.49
CA TYR A 48 8.14 11.76 -11.22
C TYR A 48 7.66 10.78 -12.31
N GLU A 49 8.57 10.18 -13.08
CA GLU A 49 8.24 9.15 -14.06
C GLU A 49 7.49 7.97 -13.41
N TYR A 50 8.00 7.46 -12.29
CA TYR A 50 7.36 6.35 -11.59
C TYR A 50 6.11 6.75 -10.83
N TYR A 51 6.04 7.98 -10.32
CA TYR A 51 4.83 8.50 -9.70
C TYR A 51 3.65 8.48 -10.68
N ASN A 52 3.87 8.88 -11.94
CA ASN A 52 2.86 8.82 -13.01
C ASN A 52 2.51 7.39 -13.46
N LYS A 53 3.39 6.41 -13.19
CA LYS A 53 3.10 4.99 -13.43
C LYS A 53 2.39 4.35 -12.24
N ALA A 54 2.76 4.75 -11.03
CA ALA A 54 2.16 4.30 -9.77
C ALA A 54 0.83 5.01 -9.48
N SER A 55 0.50 6.09 -10.21
CA SER A 55 -0.78 6.80 -10.14
C SER A 55 -1.94 6.01 -10.75
N GLU A 56 -1.84 4.68 -10.83
CA GLU A 56 -3.00 3.82 -11.06
C GLU A 56 -4.03 4.01 -9.93
N GLU A 57 -5.31 3.91 -10.28
CA GLU A 57 -6.47 4.13 -9.42
C GLU A 57 -6.34 3.43 -8.05
N THR A 58 -5.73 2.24 -8.03
CA THR A 58 -5.51 1.41 -6.86
C THR A 58 -4.73 2.12 -5.74
N HIS A 59 -3.68 2.87 -6.05
CA HIS A 59 -2.85 3.54 -5.03
C HIS A 59 -3.59 4.73 -4.41
N TYR A 60 -4.33 5.48 -5.22
CA TYR A 60 -5.16 6.58 -4.74
C TYR A 60 -6.29 6.08 -3.85
N ILE A 61 -7.03 5.08 -4.30
CA ILE A 61 -8.12 4.47 -3.55
C ILE A 61 -7.61 3.94 -2.21
N ALA A 62 -6.47 3.23 -2.20
CA ALA A 62 -5.86 2.77 -0.96
C ALA A 62 -5.45 3.90 -0.01
N THR A 63 -4.95 5.02 -0.55
CA THR A 63 -4.56 6.18 0.27
C THR A 63 -5.78 6.88 0.88
N ILE A 64 -6.88 7.01 0.13
CA ILE A 64 -8.17 7.55 0.60
C ILE A 64 -8.77 6.67 1.70
N LEU A 65 -8.72 5.35 1.50
CA LEU A 65 -9.25 4.38 2.45
C LEU A 65 -8.36 4.20 3.69
N ASP A 66 -7.22 4.88 3.77
CA ASP A 66 -6.41 4.89 4.99
C ASP A 66 -6.85 6.05 5.92
N PRO A 67 -7.49 5.75 7.06
CA PRO A 67 -8.05 6.74 7.96
C PRO A 67 -7.00 7.66 8.60
N ARG A 68 -5.71 7.32 8.51
CA ARG A 68 -4.60 8.15 8.99
C ARG A 68 -4.28 9.32 8.07
N TRP A 69 -4.57 9.20 6.77
CA TRP A 69 -4.09 10.14 5.74
C TRP A 69 -5.20 10.75 4.88
N LYS A 70 -6.44 10.25 4.98
CA LYS A 70 -7.63 10.63 4.18
C LYS A 70 -7.89 12.14 3.99
N ILE A 71 -7.49 12.99 4.95
CA ILE A 71 -7.79 14.44 4.93
C ILE A 71 -6.68 15.26 4.26
N LYS A 72 -5.41 14.84 4.35
CA LYS A 72 -4.29 15.71 3.98
C LYS A 72 -4.16 15.89 2.45
N TYR A 73 -4.64 14.92 1.67
CA TYR A 73 -4.36 14.85 0.24
C TYR A 73 -5.60 15.00 -0.66
N PHE A 74 -6.80 14.97 -0.09
CA PHE A 74 -8.05 14.88 -0.87
C PHE A 74 -9.12 15.90 -0.45
N LYS A 75 -8.73 16.98 0.24
CA LYS A 75 -9.66 18.06 0.63
C LYS A 75 -10.33 18.74 -0.57
N ASP A 76 -9.63 18.79 -1.70
CA ASP A 76 -10.06 19.49 -2.92
C ASP A 76 -10.54 18.50 -3.99
N TRP A 77 -10.90 17.27 -3.62
CA TRP A 77 -11.39 16.27 -4.57
C TRP A 77 -12.85 16.54 -4.94
N GLU A 78 -13.07 17.05 -6.16
CA GLU A 78 -14.41 17.24 -6.72
C GLU A 78 -14.97 15.92 -7.26
N ASP A 79 -16.26 15.69 -6.99
CA ASP A 79 -17.00 14.59 -7.60
C ASP A 79 -17.12 14.86 -9.12
N GLY A 80 -16.80 13.86 -9.94
CA GLY A 80 -17.01 13.95 -11.38
C GLY A 80 -18.51 14.02 -11.72
N GLU A 81 -18.85 14.50 -12.92
CA GLU A 81 -20.23 14.72 -13.40
C GLU A 81 -21.16 13.48 -13.35
N ASN A 82 -20.62 12.28 -13.11
CA ASN A 82 -21.36 11.01 -13.01
C ASN A 82 -21.45 10.46 -11.58
N GLY A 83 -21.35 11.31 -10.54
CA GLY A 83 -21.48 10.88 -9.15
C GLY A 83 -22.80 10.17 -8.88
N ASP A 84 -22.75 9.03 -8.19
CA ASP A 84 -23.96 8.34 -7.71
C ASP A 84 -24.67 9.23 -6.67
N ASP A 85 -25.79 9.82 -7.08
CA ASP A 85 -26.63 10.74 -6.29
C ASP A 85 -27.33 10.08 -5.08
N ASN A 86 -27.02 8.82 -4.81
CA ASN A 86 -27.49 8.13 -3.63
C ASN A 86 -27.06 8.86 -2.35
N LEU A 87 -28.05 9.47 -1.71
CA LEU A 87 -27.94 10.24 -0.47
C LEU A 87 -27.19 9.50 0.65
N TYR A 88 -27.33 8.17 0.74
CA TYR A 88 -26.60 7.37 1.73
C TYR A 88 -25.09 7.40 1.48
N TYR A 89 -24.66 7.27 0.21
CA TYR A 89 -23.24 7.32 -0.14
C TYR A 89 -22.66 8.72 0.04
N LYS A 90 -23.40 9.77 -0.35
CA LYS A 90 -22.97 11.16 -0.14
C LYS A 90 -22.78 11.47 1.35
N ASN A 91 -23.74 11.10 2.19
CA ASN A 91 -23.66 11.29 3.64
C ASN A 91 -22.49 10.48 4.25
N ALA A 92 -22.36 9.20 3.89
CA ALA A 92 -21.28 8.36 4.40
C ALA A 92 -19.89 8.88 3.98
N LYS A 93 -19.77 9.38 2.74
CA LYS A 93 -18.56 10.01 2.20
C LYS A 93 -18.22 11.29 2.98
N GLU A 94 -19.17 12.21 3.09
CA GLU A 94 -18.97 13.48 3.82
C GLU A 94 -18.58 13.25 5.29
N ILE A 95 -19.27 12.35 5.99
CA ILE A 95 -18.93 12.00 7.38
C ILE A 95 -17.50 11.44 7.47
N TYR A 96 -17.11 10.55 6.55
CA TYR A 96 -15.78 9.95 6.56
C TYR A 96 -14.66 10.98 6.32
N PHE A 97 -14.84 11.89 5.35
CA PHE A 97 -13.85 12.94 5.05
C PHE A 97 -13.79 14.05 6.11
N ASN A 98 -14.89 14.35 6.78
CA ASN A 98 -14.96 15.37 7.83
C ASN A 98 -14.52 14.86 9.21
N SER A 99 -14.50 13.54 9.43
CA SER A 99 -14.01 12.95 10.68
C SER A 99 -12.49 13.10 10.85
N THR A 100 -12.03 13.27 12.10
CA THR A 100 -10.62 13.49 12.43
C THR A 100 -9.71 12.34 11.96
N PRO A 101 -8.45 12.60 11.53
CA PRO A 101 -7.51 11.54 11.19
C PRO A 101 -7.20 10.67 12.40
N GLU A 102 -7.08 9.38 12.16
CA GLU A 102 -6.72 8.43 13.21
C GLU A 102 -5.21 8.47 13.54
N PRO A 103 -4.80 8.13 14.78
CA PRO A 103 -3.40 8.07 15.16
C PRO A 103 -2.57 7.13 14.27
N GLY A 104 -1.30 7.48 14.01
CA GLY A 104 -0.42 6.70 13.13
C GLY A 104 -0.18 5.23 13.56
N THR A 105 -0.47 4.91 14.83
CA THR A 105 -0.28 3.60 15.46
C THR A 105 -1.42 2.61 15.25
N ILE A 106 -2.54 3.02 14.65
CA ILE A 106 -3.69 2.12 14.50
C ILE A 106 -3.46 1.04 13.45
N ASN A 107 -4.05 -0.14 13.68
CA ASN A 107 -4.20 -1.15 12.64
C ASN A 107 -5.39 -0.79 11.74
N VAL A 108 -5.10 -0.35 10.52
CA VAL A 108 -6.12 0.13 9.57
C VAL A 108 -7.16 -0.94 9.25
N LEU A 109 -6.76 -2.22 9.10
CA LEU A 109 -7.70 -3.30 8.77
C LEU A 109 -8.62 -3.63 9.95
N GLU A 110 -8.13 -3.56 11.17
CA GLU A 110 -8.96 -3.73 12.38
C GLU A 110 -9.91 -2.56 12.56
N TRP A 111 -9.47 -1.33 12.29
CA TRP A 111 -10.33 -0.15 12.31
C TRP A 111 -11.52 -0.29 11.35
N TRP A 112 -11.27 -0.71 10.10
CA TRP A 112 -12.33 -0.99 9.13
C TRP A 112 -13.24 -2.16 9.54
N LYS A 113 -12.72 -3.15 10.26
CA LYS A 113 -13.53 -4.25 10.82
C LYS A 113 -14.51 -3.72 11.86
N GLY A 114 -14.09 -2.80 12.74
CA GLY A 114 -14.96 -2.16 13.73
C GLY A 114 -15.99 -1.20 13.12
N HIS A 115 -15.64 -0.50 12.03
CA HIS A 115 -16.49 0.50 11.38
C HIS A 115 -17.35 -0.03 10.23
N LYS A 116 -17.39 -1.35 10.04
CA LYS A 116 -18.13 -2.00 8.95
C LYS A 116 -19.63 -1.67 8.98
N SER A 117 -20.23 -1.49 10.16
CA SER A 117 -21.65 -1.16 10.30
C SER A 117 -21.96 0.27 9.82
N ASN A 118 -21.04 1.20 10.04
CA ASN A 118 -21.20 2.60 9.66
C ASN A 118 -20.89 2.82 8.17
N TYR A 119 -19.93 2.06 7.62
CA TYR A 119 -19.46 2.21 6.25
C TYR A 119 -19.35 0.86 5.54
N PRO A 120 -20.47 0.16 5.26
CA PRO A 120 -20.45 -1.21 4.76
C PRO A 120 -19.79 -1.35 3.39
N THR A 121 -19.97 -0.38 2.49
CA THR A 121 -19.38 -0.40 1.14
C THR A 121 -17.90 -0.02 1.18
N LEU A 122 -17.54 1.06 1.89
CA LEU A 122 -16.14 1.47 2.03
C LEU A 122 -15.30 0.42 2.78
N ALA A 123 -15.86 -0.26 3.79
CA ALA A 123 -15.15 -1.34 4.50
C ALA A 123 -14.87 -2.55 3.59
N LYS A 124 -15.75 -2.86 2.63
CA LYS A 124 -15.50 -3.90 1.61
C LYS A 124 -14.37 -3.48 0.67
N MET A 125 -14.41 -2.24 0.19
CA MET A 125 -13.34 -1.69 -0.66
C MET A 125 -12.01 -1.66 0.08
N ALA A 126 -11.99 -1.16 1.32
CA ALA A 126 -10.81 -1.06 2.15
C ALA A 126 -10.15 -2.43 2.35
N ARG A 127 -10.94 -3.47 2.62
CA ARG A 127 -10.43 -4.85 2.69
C ARG A 127 -9.74 -5.26 1.39
N ASN A 128 -10.35 -5.00 0.24
CA ASN A 128 -9.79 -5.41 -1.05
C ASN A 128 -8.52 -4.62 -1.37
N TYR A 129 -8.59 -3.28 -1.39
CA TYR A 129 -7.49 -2.42 -1.81
C TYR A 129 -6.33 -2.39 -0.82
N LEU A 130 -6.59 -2.31 0.49
CA LEU A 130 -5.50 -2.24 1.49
C LEU A 130 -4.79 -3.58 1.72
N SER A 131 -5.38 -4.70 1.26
CA SER A 131 -4.75 -6.01 1.32
C SER A 131 -3.67 -6.22 0.25
N ILE A 132 -3.66 -5.36 -0.77
CA ILE A 132 -2.67 -5.42 -1.86
C ILE A 132 -1.30 -5.00 -1.29
N PRO A 133 -0.27 -5.84 -1.41
CA PRO A 133 1.07 -5.45 -1.02
C PRO A 133 1.63 -4.41 -2.01
N ALA A 134 2.31 -3.39 -1.50
CA ALA A 134 2.96 -2.36 -2.34
C ALA A 134 4.14 -2.90 -3.18
N THR A 135 4.68 -4.07 -2.81
CA THR A 135 5.94 -4.58 -3.37
C THR A 135 5.85 -6.08 -3.61
N SER A 136 6.59 -6.59 -4.60
CA SER A 136 6.82 -8.03 -4.82
C SER A 136 7.68 -8.69 -3.72
N ALA A 137 8.29 -7.91 -2.83
CA ALA A 137 9.26 -8.42 -1.86
C ALA A 137 8.76 -9.53 -0.90
N PRO A 138 7.47 -9.63 -0.50
CA PRO A 138 6.97 -10.81 0.22
C PRO A 138 7.05 -12.09 -0.62
N VAL A 139 6.75 -11.98 -1.91
CA VAL A 139 6.81 -13.09 -2.88
C VAL A 139 8.27 -13.45 -3.17
N GLU A 140 9.16 -12.47 -3.32
CA GLU A 140 10.60 -12.70 -3.48
C GLU A 140 11.20 -13.42 -2.28
N ARG A 141 10.85 -13.01 -1.05
CA ARG A 141 11.28 -13.73 0.17
C ARG A 141 10.81 -15.18 0.17
N LEU A 142 9.55 -15.41 -0.20
CA LEU A 142 8.98 -16.75 -0.32
C LEU A 142 9.76 -17.61 -1.35
N PHE A 143 10.15 -17.02 -2.48
CA PHE A 143 10.95 -17.69 -3.50
C PHE A 143 12.40 -17.91 -3.07
N SER A 144 13.04 -16.95 -2.38
CA SER A 144 14.37 -17.16 -1.80
C SER A 144 14.38 -18.33 -0.82
N GLU A 145 13.35 -18.43 0.02
CA GLU A 145 13.19 -19.55 0.95
C GLU A 145 12.92 -20.87 0.22
N SER A 146 12.26 -20.86 -0.95
CA SER A 146 12.08 -22.05 -1.77
C SER A 146 13.41 -22.61 -2.31
N GLY A 147 14.45 -21.77 -2.43
CA GLY A 147 15.80 -22.21 -2.76
C GLY A 147 16.35 -23.22 -1.75
N ASN A 148 15.95 -23.13 -0.48
CA ASN A 148 16.33 -24.11 0.55
C ASN A 148 15.61 -25.46 0.40
N LEU A 149 14.49 -25.52 -0.34
CA LEU A 149 13.80 -26.77 -0.66
C LEU A 149 14.46 -27.50 -1.85
N ILE A 150 15.10 -26.75 -2.74
CA ILE A 150 15.80 -27.23 -3.93
C ILE A 150 17.30 -27.23 -3.63
N THR A 151 17.74 -28.16 -2.78
CA THR A 151 19.19 -28.36 -2.55
C THR A 151 19.78 -29.25 -3.65
N PRO A 152 21.11 -29.21 -3.88
CA PRO A 152 21.77 -30.14 -4.82
C PRO A 152 21.46 -31.61 -4.53
N GLU A 153 21.20 -31.95 -3.26
CA GLU A 153 20.87 -33.28 -2.76
C GLU A 153 19.37 -33.65 -2.92
N ARG A 154 18.49 -32.65 -3.10
CA ARG A 154 17.02 -32.81 -3.24
C ARG A 154 16.48 -32.17 -4.52
N ASN A 155 17.19 -32.33 -5.62
CA ASN A 155 16.89 -31.72 -6.92
C ASN A 155 15.85 -32.47 -7.79
N ARG A 156 15.32 -33.60 -7.30
CA ARG A 156 14.32 -34.44 -8.01
C ARG A 156 12.87 -34.14 -7.66
N LEU A 157 12.61 -33.13 -6.84
CA LEU A 157 11.24 -32.71 -6.52
C LEU A 157 10.59 -32.06 -7.74
N ARG A 158 9.41 -32.54 -8.10
CA ARG A 158 8.60 -31.92 -9.15
C ARG A 158 8.04 -30.57 -8.65
N SER A 159 7.76 -29.67 -9.59
CA SER A 159 7.28 -28.30 -9.30
C SER A 159 5.94 -28.25 -8.57
N ASP A 160 5.06 -29.23 -8.78
CA ASP A 160 3.80 -29.42 -8.05
C ASP A 160 4.04 -29.71 -6.56
N ILE A 161 5.02 -30.56 -6.25
CA ILE A 161 5.38 -30.93 -4.88
C ILE A 161 6.01 -29.74 -4.15
N ILE A 162 6.91 -29.00 -4.81
CA ILE A 162 7.54 -27.80 -4.24
C ILE A 162 6.46 -26.77 -3.89
N ARG A 163 5.51 -26.53 -4.80
CA ARG A 163 4.36 -25.63 -4.56
C ARG A 163 3.54 -26.10 -3.35
N ALA A 164 3.20 -27.38 -3.28
CA ALA A 164 2.42 -27.94 -2.17
C ALA A 164 3.13 -27.75 -0.82
N ILE A 165 4.44 -27.99 -0.75
CA ILE A 165 5.24 -27.78 0.47
C ILE A 165 5.26 -26.29 0.86
N MET A 166 5.44 -25.39 -0.10
CA MET A 166 5.43 -23.95 0.15
C MET A 166 4.07 -23.47 0.65
N CYS A 167 2.97 -23.93 0.05
CA CYS A 167 1.60 -23.64 0.50
C CYS A 167 1.34 -24.17 1.91
N LEU A 168 1.68 -25.44 2.17
CA LEU A 168 1.50 -26.08 3.46
C LEU A 168 2.25 -25.33 4.57
N ARG A 169 3.51 -24.97 4.32
CA ARG A 169 4.31 -24.18 5.27
C ARG A 169 3.68 -22.82 5.56
N SER A 170 3.21 -22.12 4.51
CA SER A 170 2.52 -20.84 4.67
C SER A 170 1.25 -20.97 5.51
N TRP A 171 0.41 -21.97 5.25
CA TRP A 171 -0.83 -22.19 5.99
C TRP A 171 -0.60 -22.56 7.46
N LEU A 172 0.41 -23.39 7.75
CA LEU A 172 0.77 -23.74 9.13
C LEU A 172 1.23 -22.55 9.97
N THR A 173 1.71 -21.48 9.33
CA THR A 173 2.12 -20.25 10.04
C THR A 173 0.97 -19.30 10.35
N ILE A 174 -0.25 -19.58 9.87
CA ILE A 174 -1.42 -18.74 10.15
C ILE A 174 -1.96 -19.07 11.56
N PRO A 175 -2.00 -18.12 12.52
CA PRO A 175 -2.25 -18.39 13.94
C PRO A 175 -3.62 -18.99 14.34
N ASN A 176 -4.51 -19.32 13.39
CA ASN A 176 -5.89 -19.70 13.66
C ASN A 176 -6.31 -21.08 13.11
N ILE A 177 -5.36 -21.90 12.63
CA ILE A 177 -5.67 -23.28 12.16
C ILE A 177 -5.28 -24.34 13.20
N THR A 178 -4.43 -23.99 14.18
CA THR A 178 -3.90 -24.93 15.19
C THR A 178 -4.56 -24.84 16.57
N ASN A 179 -5.56 -23.98 16.76
CA ASN A 179 -6.32 -23.85 18.01
C ASN A 179 -7.81 -24.13 17.79
N GLN A 180 -8.13 -25.33 17.31
CA GLN A 180 -9.44 -25.97 17.45
C GLN A 180 -9.27 -27.36 18.03
#